data_AF-A0A5K1D2F3-F1
#
_entry.id   AF-A0A5K1D2F3-F1
#
_cell.length_a   1.000
_cell.length_b   1.000
_cell.length_c   1.000
_cell.angle_alpha   90.00
_cell.angle_beta   90.00
_cell.angle_gamma   90.00
#
_symmetry.space_group_name_H-M   'P 1'
#
loop_
_entity.id
_entity.type
_entity.pdbx_description
1 polymer ?
#
loop_
_entity_poly.entity_id
_entity_poly.type
_entity_poly.pdbx_seq_one_letter_code
_entity_poly.pdbx_strand_id
1 'polypeptide(L)' 'LSFNVAMVAIFGQCEEGEEAERVRSLYKRLESGYNSMPLDFPGTSFHKAIK' A
#
# COMPACT_ATOMS: atom_id res chain seq x y z
N LEU A 1 -8.76 3.72 -7.76
CA LEU A 1 -8.08 3.62 -9.08
C LEU A 1 -6.65 3.16 -8.80
N SER A 2 -6.52 1.86 -8.52
CA SER A 2 -6.02 0.82 -9.43
C SER A 2 -4.50 0.70 -9.31
N PHE A 3 -4.07 -0.01 -8.25
CA PHE A 3 -2.67 -0.41 -8.03
C PHE A 3 -2.00 -0.87 -9.33
N ASN A 4 -2.69 -1.69 -10.13
CA ASN A 4 -2.17 -2.18 -11.40
C ASN A 4 -1.88 -1.04 -12.41
N VAL A 5 -2.72 0.01 -12.47
CA VAL A 5 -2.45 1.17 -13.34
C VAL A 5 -1.22 1.95 -12.87
N ALA A 6 -1.07 2.14 -11.55
CA ALA A 6 0.11 2.80 -10.99
C ALA A 6 1.38 1.98 -11.23
N MET A 7 1.32 0.65 -11.06
CA MET A 7 2.42 -0.26 -11.35
C MET A 7 2.84 -0.16 -12.81
N VAL A 8 1.89 -0.13 -13.74
CA VAL A 8 2.20 -0.01 -15.17
C VAL A 8 2.76 1.37 -15.53
N ALA A 9 2.24 2.44 -14.92
CA ALA A 9 2.72 3.79 -15.18
C ALA A 9 4.15 4.04 -14.67
N ILE A 10 4.52 3.46 -13.52
CA ILE A 10 5.83 3.67 -12.89
C ILE A 10 6.87 2.68 -13.43
N PHE A 11 6.50 1.41 -13.56
CA PHE A 11 7.42 0.32 -13.87
C PHE A 11 7.27 -0.26 -15.30
N GLY A 12 6.29 0.20 -16.08
CA GLY A 12 6.02 -0.35 -17.42
C GLY A 12 5.28 -1.69 -17.37
N GLN A 13 5.55 -2.60 -18.29
CA GLN A 13 5.03 -3.97 -18.18
C GLN A 13 5.68 -4.66 -16.98
N CYS A 14 5.02 -4.59 -15.83
CA CYS A 14 5.46 -5.24 -14.60
C CYS A 14 4.98 -6.69 -14.60
N GLU A 15 5.90 -7.65 -14.52
CA GLU A 15 5.52 -9.05 -14.32
C GLU A 15 4.96 -9.25 -12.91
N GLU A 16 3.85 -9.99 -12.80
CA GLU A 16 3.29 -10.41 -11.52
C GLU A 16 4.25 -11.41 -10.84
N GLY A 17 5.17 -10.87 -10.04
CA GLY A 17 6.15 -11.63 -9.26
C GLY A 17 6.06 -11.31 -7.76
N GLU A 18 6.94 -11.95 -6.98
CA GLU A 18 7.00 -11.78 -5.51
C GLU A 18 7.13 -10.30 -5.10
N GLU A 19 7.92 -9.52 -5.84
CA GLU A 19 8.11 -8.09 -5.55
C GLU A 19 6.84 -7.27 -5.81
N ALA A 20 6.09 -7.56 -6.88
CA ALA A 20 4.82 -6.88 -7.14
C ALA A 20 3.79 -7.17 -6.04
N GLU A 21 3.75 -8.40 -5.53
CA GLU A 21 2.88 -8.78 -4.41
C GLU A 21 3.33 -8.15 -3.07
N ARG A 22 4.64 -8.02 -2.83
CA ARG A 22 5.15 -7.24 -1.70
C ARG A 22 4.67 -5.79 -1.77
N VAL A 23 4.82 -5.13 -2.91
CA VAL A 23 4.34 -3.75 -3.09
C VAL A 23 2.82 -3.68 -2.95
N ARG A 24 2.06 -4.66 -3.45
CA ARG A 24 0.60 -4.73 -3.29
C ARG A 24 0.21 -4.81 -1.81
N SER A 25 0.92 -5.62 -1.03
CA SER A 25 0.66 -5.78 0.41
C SER A 25 0.94 -4.48 1.17
N LEU A 26 2.03 -3.79 0.85
CA LEU A 26 2.39 -2.49 1.44
C LEU A 26 1.38 -1.41 1.07
N TYR A 27 1.00 -1.35 -0.21
CA TYR A 27 0.00 -0.41 -0.70
C TYR A 27 -1.35 -0.60 0.03
N LYS A 28 -1.80 -1.86 0.19
CA LYS A 28 -3.05 -2.17 0.91
C LYS A 28 -2.98 -1.77 2.38
N ARG A 29 -1.85 -1.99 3.05
CA ARG A 29 -1.65 -1.55 4.45
C ARG A 29 -1.71 -0.03 4.53
N LEU A 30 -1.03 0.67 3.64
CA LEU A 30 -1.01 2.14 3.57
C LEU A 30 -2.42 2.70 3.33
N GLU A 31 -3.13 2.19 2.32
CA GLU A 31 -4.50 2.60 1.99
C GLU A 31 -5.44 2.41 3.19
N SER A 32 -5.31 1.29 3.91
CA SER A 32 -6.14 1.03 5.09
C SER A 32 -5.87 1.99 6.26
N GLY A 33 -4.63 2.41 6.47
CA GLY A 33 -4.31 3.34 7.56
C GLY A 33 -4.52 4.81 7.18
N TYR A 34 -4.28 5.19 5.92
CA TYR A 34 -4.57 6.54 5.42
C TYR A 34 -6.07 6.85 5.47
N ASN A 35 -6.93 5.85 5.21
CA ASN A 35 -8.39 5.97 5.31
C ASN A 35 -8.93 5.79 6.75
N SER A 36 -8.06 5.62 7.75
CA SER A 36 -8.45 5.50 9.15
C SER A 36 -8.34 6.83 9.90
N MET A 37 -8.78 6.86 11.16
CA MET A 37 -8.63 8.04 12.00
C MET A 37 -7.13 8.36 12.20
N PRO A 38 -6.66 9.60 11.94
CA PRO A 38 -5.25 9.95 11.88
C PRO A 38 -4.62 10.08 13.27
N LEU A 39 -4.64 8.99 14.03
CA LEU A 39 -4.14 8.92 15.39
C LEU A 39 -2.91 8.01 15.44
N ASP A 40 -1.75 8.58 15.71
CA ASP A 40 -0.50 7.83 15.84
C ASP A 40 -0.34 7.23 17.24
N PHE A 41 -1.28 6.34 17.61
CA PHE A 41 -1.21 5.56 18.85
C PHE A 41 -1.00 4.07 18.54
N PRO A 42 -0.19 3.36 19.35
CA PRO A 42 0.00 1.92 19.19
C PRO A 42 -1.32 1.17 19.09
N GLY A 43 -1.42 0.28 18.10
CA GLY A 43 -2.62 -0.53 17.85
C GLY A 43 -3.59 0.04 16.83
N THR A 44 -3.53 1.34 16.52
CA THR A 44 -4.35 1.95 15.47
C THR A 44 -3.90 1.54 14.06
N SER A 45 -4.84 1.53 13.10
CA SER A 45 -4.52 1.27 11.69
C SER A 45 -3.61 2.37 11.11
N PHE A 46 -3.79 3.62 11.54
CA PHE A 46 -2.91 4.73 11.16
C PHE A 46 -1.49 4.45 11.62
N HIS A 47 -1.24 4.22 12.91
CA HIS A 47 0.08 3.86 13.44
C HIS A 47 0.74 2.71 12.68
N LYS A 48 -0.03 1.67 12.34
CA LYS A 48 0.49 0.55 11.53
C LYS A 48 0.83 0.97 10.09
N ALA A 49 0.14 1.91 9.46
CA ALA A 49 0.43 2.27 8.08
C ALA A 49 1.64 3.18 7.90
N ILE A 50 1.93 4.04 8.90
CA ILE A 50 3.08 4.96 8.88
C ILE A 50 4.34 4.39 9.54
N LYS A 51 4.24 3.27 10.26
CA LYS A 51 5.37 2.54 10.86
C LYS A 51 5.63 1.24 10.11
#